data_AF-A0A945QM20-F1
#
_entry.id   AF-A0A945QM20-F1
#
_cell.length_a   1.000
_cell.length_b   1.000
_cell.length_c   1.000
_cell.angle_alpha   90.00
_cell.angle_beta   90.00
_cell.angle_gamma   90.00
#
_symmetry.space_group_name_H-M   'P 1'
#
loop_
_entity.id
_entity.type
_entity.pdbx_description
1 polymer ?
#
loop_
_entity_poly.entity_id
_entity_poly.type
_entity_poly.pdbx_seq_one_letter_code
_entity_poly.pdbx_strand_id
1 'polypeptide(L)'
;MVENWKDEVVEHEEFEFPPDPADDFEWAPATSEIAGNQADLPLNTWQTTAVTRRDFLRGVVCSGVAVAAASYVMVGGIGKARAAIRGVERLVSLNVNGKIRRVDVAPNETLAHTIRYRLGLTGTKIGCNRAECGACT
;
A
#
# COMPACT_ATOMS: atom_id res chain seq x y z
N MET A 1 -9.98 29.33 45.60
CA MET A 1 -9.24 28.07 45.44
C MET A 1 -9.10 27.79 43.94
N VAL A 2 -8.25 28.58 43.28
CA VAL A 2 -7.94 28.48 41.84
C VAL A 2 -6.43 28.70 41.75
N GLU A 3 -5.66 27.62 41.68
CA GLU A 3 -4.22 27.65 41.42
C GLU A 3 -4.04 27.25 39.95
N ASN A 4 -3.72 28.23 39.11
CA ASN A 4 -2.38 28.55 38.63
C ASN A 4 -1.81 27.43 37.74
N TRP A 5 -2.14 27.50 36.45
CA TRP A 5 -1.71 26.58 35.36
C TRP A 5 -0.97 27.36 34.25
N LYS A 6 -0.24 28.40 34.63
CA LYS A 6 0.73 29.06 33.75
C LYS A 6 2.07 28.96 34.43
N ASP A 7 3.07 28.61 33.62
CA ASP A 7 4.51 28.52 33.95
C ASP A 7 5.01 27.09 34.10
N GLU A 8 5.00 26.34 33.01
CA GLU A 8 6.08 25.39 32.73
C GLU A 8 6.33 25.36 31.23
N VAL A 9 7.22 26.25 30.79
CA VAL A 9 7.80 26.24 29.45
C VAL A 9 8.77 25.06 29.44
N VAL A 10 8.34 23.95 28.85
CA VAL A 10 9.21 22.82 28.57
C VAL A 10 10.21 23.29 27.50
N GLU A 11 11.45 23.50 27.91
CA GLU A 11 12.55 23.72 26.97
C GLU A 11 12.66 22.48 26.07
N HIS A 12 12.44 22.70 24.77
CA HIS A 12 12.70 21.70 23.75
C HIS A 12 14.21 21.56 23.61
N GLU A 13 14.81 20.57 24.29
CA GLU A 13 16.13 20.09 23.90
C GLU A 13 16.03 19.58 22.46
N GLU A 14 16.70 20.26 21.54
CA GLU A 14 16.92 19.81 20.17
C GLU A 14 17.74 18.52 20.23
N PHE A 15 17.07 17.38 20.10
CA PHE A 15 17.73 16.09 19.90
C PHE A 15 18.34 16.08 18.49
N GLU A 16 19.59 16.50 18.41
CA GLU A 16 20.36 16.54 17.17
C GLU A 16 20.70 15.11 16.74
N PHE A 17 20.09 14.67 15.65
CA PHE A 17 20.34 13.35 15.07
C PHE A 17 21.78 13.31 14.51
N PRO A 18 22.57 12.24 14.76
CA PRO A 18 23.87 12.09 14.12
C PRO A 18 23.73 11.97 12.59
N PRO A 19 24.70 12.47 11.80
CA PRO A 19 24.65 12.42 10.35
C PRO A 19 24.65 10.98 9.82
N ASP A 20 23.90 10.76 8.74
CA ASP A 20 23.77 9.46 8.05
C ASP A 20 25.11 9.10 7.38
N PRO A 21 25.70 7.91 7.63
CA PRO A 21 26.97 7.49 7.04
C PRO A 21 26.88 7.14 5.53
N ALA A 22 25.82 7.55 4.85
CA ALA A 22 25.59 7.31 3.43
C ALA A 22 26.00 8.48 2.52
N ASP A 23 26.37 9.63 3.09
CA ASP A 23 26.68 10.85 2.32
C ASP A 23 28.13 10.90 1.81
N ASP A 24 28.97 9.94 2.19
CA ASP A 24 30.38 9.79 1.81
C ASP A 24 30.62 8.70 0.74
N PHE A 25 29.56 8.13 0.16
CA PHE A 25 29.69 7.23 -1.00
C PHE A 25 29.87 8.02 -2.31
N GLU A 26 31.10 8.45 -2.55
CA GLU A 26 31.55 9.06 -3.79
C GLU A 26 31.53 8.02 -4.92
N TRP A 27 30.57 8.13 -5.85
CA TRP A 27 30.49 7.24 -7.00
C TRP A 27 31.73 7.46 -7.90
N ALA A 28 32.60 6.45 -7.99
CA ALA A 28 33.72 6.51 -8.93
C ALA A 28 33.18 6.27 -10.36
N PRO A 29 33.54 7.12 -11.35
CA PRO A 29 33.16 6.88 -12.74
C PRO A 29 33.88 5.64 -13.27
N ALA A 30 33.14 4.81 -14.01
CA ALA A 30 33.70 3.69 -14.76
C ALA A 30 34.78 4.22 -15.71
N THR A 31 36.05 3.99 -15.37
CA THR A 31 37.18 4.33 -16.25
C THR A 31 37.07 3.51 -17.52
N SER A 32 37.24 4.18 -18.65
CA SER A 32 37.08 3.67 -20.01
C SER A 32 38.22 2.75 -20.48
N GLU A 33 38.87 2.01 -19.58
CA GLU A 33 40.07 1.22 -19.87
C GLU A 33 39.84 -0.30 -19.75
N ILE A 34 38.83 -0.82 -20.44
CA ILE A 34 38.76 -2.24 -20.78
C ILE A 34 38.70 -2.38 -22.31
N ALA A 35 39.76 -1.92 -22.96
CA ALA A 35 40.07 -2.27 -24.35
C ALA A 35 41.24 -3.25 -24.35
N GLY A 36 41.00 -4.46 -23.82
CA GLY A 36 41.91 -5.58 -23.93
C GLY A 36 41.60 -6.41 -25.18
N ASN A 37 42.58 -6.47 -26.10
CA ASN A 37 42.64 -7.36 -27.26
C ASN A 37 41.95 -8.72 -27.06
N GLN A 38 40.86 -8.96 -27.77
CA GLN A 38 40.36 -10.32 -28.01
C GLN A 38 40.54 -10.63 -29.50
N ALA A 39 41.66 -11.28 -29.81
CA ALA A 39 41.95 -11.82 -31.13
C ALA A 39 40.90 -12.87 -31.54
N ASP A 40 40.68 -12.90 -32.85
CA ASP A 40 39.72 -13.70 -33.59
C ASP A 40 39.71 -15.19 -33.21
N LEU A 41 38.58 -15.66 -32.69
CA LEU A 41 38.24 -17.09 -32.62
C LEU A 41 37.01 -17.33 -33.50
N PRO A 42 36.95 -18.44 -34.26
CA PRO A 42 35.98 -18.60 -35.33
C PRO A 42 34.54 -18.58 -34.79
N LEU A 43 33.76 -17.65 -35.34
CA LEU A 43 32.36 -17.43 -35.02
C LEU A 43 31.55 -18.71 -35.26
N ASN A 44 31.18 -19.34 -34.16
CA ASN A 44 29.97 -20.14 -33.94
C ASN A 44 29.35 -20.86 -35.16
N THR A 45 29.63 -22.15 -35.27
CA THR A 45 28.82 -23.14 -36.01
C THR A 45 27.49 -23.50 -35.33
N TRP A 46 26.96 -22.65 -34.44
CA TRP A 46 25.63 -22.83 -33.83
C TRP A 46 24.62 -22.03 -34.63
N GLN A 47 24.08 -22.64 -35.68
CA GLN A 47 22.94 -22.11 -36.42
C GLN A 47 21.83 -21.75 -35.44
N THR A 48 21.62 -20.45 -35.22
CA THR A 48 20.48 -19.94 -34.48
C THR A 48 19.26 -20.04 -35.39
N THR A 49 18.28 -20.86 -35.02
CA THR A 49 16.96 -20.82 -35.63
C THR A 49 16.38 -19.41 -35.40
N ALA A 50 16.49 -18.54 -36.40
CA ALA A 50 16.09 -17.16 -36.29
C ALA A 50 14.56 -17.06 -36.29
N VAL A 51 13.94 -17.09 -35.10
CA VAL A 51 12.52 -16.72 -34.96
C VAL A 51 12.40 -15.24 -35.29
N THR A 52 11.65 -14.91 -36.34
CA THR A 52 11.49 -13.52 -36.75
C THR A 52 10.53 -12.79 -35.82
N ARG A 53 10.74 -11.49 -35.63
CA ARG A 53 9.82 -10.61 -34.87
C ARG A 53 8.37 -10.73 -35.37
N ARG A 54 8.16 -10.96 -36.68
CA ARG A 54 6.85 -11.13 -37.30
C ARG A 54 6.18 -12.44 -36.90
N ASP A 55 6.93 -13.53 -36.77
CA ASP A 55 6.39 -14.83 -36.36
C ASP A 55 6.06 -14.83 -34.86
N PHE A 56 6.86 -14.13 -34.05
CA PHE A 56 6.52 -13.87 -32.65
C PHE A 56 5.22 -13.08 -32.50
N LEU A 57 5.06 -11.98 -33.25
CA LEU A 57 3.84 -11.16 -33.20
C LEU A 57 2.60 -11.94 -33.67
N ARG A 58 2.73 -12.80 -34.69
CA ARG A 58 1.65 -13.70 -35.12
C ARG A 58 1.24 -14.67 -34.01
N GLY A 59 2.20 -15.19 -33.25
CA GLY A 59 1.92 -16.09 -32.11
C GLY A 59 1.17 -15.40 -30.97
N VAL A 60 1.55 -14.16 -30.61
CA VAL A 60 0.91 -13.40 -29.51
C VAL A 60 -0.51 -12.96 -29.86
N VAL A 61 -0.78 -12.58 -31.11
CA VAL A 61 -2.14 -12.14 -31.53
C VAL A 61 -3.12 -13.32 -31.58
N CYS A 62 -2.73 -14.48 -32.13
CA CYS A 62 -3.62 -15.63 -32.26
C CYS A 62 -3.98 -16.29 -30.92
N SER A 63 -3.09 -16.23 -29.92
CA SER A 63 -3.33 -16.80 -28.59
C SER A 63 -4.29 -15.94 -27.73
N GLY A 64 -4.29 -14.61 -27.89
CA GLY A 64 -5.13 -13.71 -27.12
C GLY A 64 -6.64 -13.87 -27.36
N VAL A 65 -7.06 -14.20 -28.59
CA VAL A 65 -8.49 -14.29 -28.97
C VAL A 65 -9.18 -15.52 -28.37
N ALA A 66 -8.48 -16.66 -28.27
CA ALA A 66 -9.05 -17.90 -27.75
C ALA A 66 -9.41 -17.80 -26.24
N VAL A 67 -8.63 -17.07 -25.44
CA VAL A 67 -8.84 -16.92 -23.99
C VAL A 67 -10.00 -15.97 -23.67
N ALA A 68 -10.22 -14.94 -24.50
CA ALA A 68 -11.29 -13.96 -24.29
C ALA A 68 -12.70 -14.56 -24.47
N ALA A 69 -12.88 -15.47 -25.44
CA ALA A 69 -14.17 -16.11 -25.70
C ALA A 69 -14.57 -17.13 -24.60
N ALA A 70 -13.60 -17.91 -24.10
CA ALA A 70 -13.85 -18.86 -23.02
C ALA A 70 -14.23 -18.18 -21.69
N SER A 71 -13.62 -17.01 -21.42
CA SER A 71 -13.93 -16.20 -20.23
C SER A 71 -15.37 -15.70 -20.24
N TYR A 72 -15.94 -15.38 -21.41
CA TYR A 72 -17.31 -14.87 -21.53
C TYR A 72 -18.38 -15.92 -21.17
N VAL A 73 -18.12 -17.21 -21.46
CA VAL A 73 -19.08 -18.29 -21.20
C VAL A 73 -19.07 -18.72 -19.72
N MET A 74 -17.94 -18.61 -19.02
CA MET A 74 -17.83 -19.01 -17.60
C MET A 74 -18.09 -17.86 -16.61
N VAL A 75 -17.78 -16.59 -16.95
CA VAL A 75 -17.93 -15.45 -16.03
C VAL A 75 -19.37 -14.88 -16.03
N GLY A 76 -20.18 -15.16 -17.06
CA GLY A 76 -21.54 -14.63 -17.19
C GLY A 76 -22.58 -15.17 -16.17
N GLY A 77 -22.26 -16.24 -15.43
CA GLY A 77 -23.21 -16.96 -14.57
C GLY A 77 -23.19 -16.65 -13.06
N ILE A 78 -22.15 -15.98 -12.53
CA ILE A 78 -21.91 -15.91 -11.06
C ILE A 78 -22.01 -14.46 -10.51
N GLY A 79 -22.47 -13.50 -11.31
CA GLY A 79 -22.39 -12.07 -10.97
C GLY A 79 -23.55 -11.46 -10.18
N LYS A 80 -24.64 -12.20 -9.87
CA LYS A 80 -25.91 -11.58 -9.40
C LYS A 80 -26.29 -11.83 -7.94
N ALA A 81 -25.45 -12.44 -7.11
CA ALA A 81 -25.81 -12.79 -5.73
C ALA A 81 -25.07 -12.01 -4.63
N ARG A 82 -24.82 -10.70 -4.81
CA ARG A 82 -24.22 -9.85 -3.75
C ARG A 82 -24.92 -8.51 -3.51
N ALA A 83 -26.16 -8.35 -3.95
CA ALA A 83 -26.81 -7.03 -3.97
C ALA A 83 -27.72 -6.69 -2.77
N ALA A 84 -27.94 -7.56 -1.79
CA ALA A 84 -29.09 -7.39 -0.87
C ALA A 84 -28.81 -7.17 0.63
N ILE A 85 -27.56 -7.11 1.10
CA ILE A 85 -27.29 -6.61 2.46
C ILE A 85 -26.67 -5.23 2.34
N ARG A 86 -27.49 -4.23 2.00
CA ARG A 86 -27.10 -2.84 2.24
C ARG A 86 -27.11 -2.63 3.75
N GLY A 87 -25.98 -2.17 4.27
CA GLY A 87 -25.73 -2.04 5.70
C GLY A 87 -26.72 -1.11 6.38
N VAL A 88 -27.68 -1.69 7.10
CA VAL A 88 -28.54 -0.95 8.02
C VAL A 88 -27.70 -0.61 9.26
N GLU A 89 -27.77 0.64 9.72
CA GLU A 89 -27.17 1.02 10.99
C GLU A 89 -27.75 0.14 12.12
N ARG A 90 -26.90 -0.31 13.03
CA ARG A 90 -27.32 -1.13 14.18
C ARG A 90 -27.00 -0.40 15.47
N LEU A 91 -27.95 -0.44 16.39
CA LEU A 91 -27.75 0.03 17.75
C LEU A 91 -26.82 -0.93 18.50
N VAL A 92 -25.63 -0.46 18.86
CA VAL A 92 -24.63 -1.22 19.62
C VAL A 92 -24.41 -0.57 20.99
N SER A 93 -24.25 -1.40 22.02
CA SER A 93 -23.94 -0.96 23.38
C SER A 93 -22.43 -1.14 23.64
N LEU A 94 -21.72 -0.03 23.82
CA LEU A 94 -20.28 0.00 24.08
C LEU A 94 -20.03 0.44 25.52
N ASN A 95 -19.14 -0.25 26.23
CA ASN A 95 -18.62 0.23 27.51
C ASN A 95 -17.30 0.99 27.24
N VAL A 96 -17.34 2.31 27.35
CA VAL A 96 -16.18 3.17 27.10
C VAL A 96 -15.86 3.95 28.36
N ASN A 97 -14.64 3.77 28.88
CA ASN A 97 -14.18 4.40 30.13
C ASN A 97 -15.15 4.18 31.31
N GLY A 98 -15.69 2.96 31.43
CA GLY A 98 -16.63 2.57 32.49
C GLY A 98 -18.07 3.06 32.30
N LYS A 99 -18.39 3.75 31.19
CA LYS A 99 -19.74 4.23 30.88
C LYS A 99 -20.33 3.45 29.72
N ILE A 100 -21.51 2.85 29.93
CA ILE A 100 -22.27 2.20 28.87
C ILE A 100 -22.89 3.29 27.97
N ARG A 101 -22.58 3.24 26.68
CA ARG A 101 -23.07 4.15 25.65
C ARG A 101 -23.73 3.33 24.54
N ARG A 102 -24.97 3.67 24.19
CA ARG A 102 -25.66 3.08 23.03
C ARG A 102 -25.52 4.01 21.85
N VAL A 103 -25.10 3.48 20.71
CA VAL A 103 -24.86 4.28 19.50
C VAL A 103 -25.23 3.46 18.26
N ASP A 104 -25.89 4.09 17.31
CA ASP A 104 -26.15 3.51 16.00
C ASP A 104 -24.86 3.54 15.17
N VAL A 105 -24.47 2.39 14.61
CA VAL A 105 -23.21 2.23 13.87
C VAL A 105 -23.48 1.54 12.54
N ALA A 106 -22.93 2.10 11.46
CA ALA A 106 -22.95 1.44 10.17
C ALA A 106 -21.95 0.25 10.16
N PRO A 107 -22.26 -0.87 9.48
CA PRO A 107 -21.41 -2.07 9.55
C PRO A 107 -20.00 -1.89 8.95
N ASN A 108 -19.77 -0.83 8.19
CA ASN A 108 -18.49 -0.45 7.60
C ASN A 108 -17.79 0.72 8.34
N GLU A 109 -18.34 1.19 9.45
CA GLU A 109 -17.76 2.24 10.28
C GLU A 109 -16.73 1.66 11.26
N THR A 110 -15.58 2.33 11.40
CA THR A 110 -14.52 1.89 12.31
C THR A 110 -14.77 2.40 13.73
N LEU A 111 -14.29 1.66 14.74
CA LEU A 111 -14.44 2.05 16.14
C LEU A 111 -13.81 3.43 16.43
N ALA A 112 -12.64 3.71 15.82
CA ALA A 112 -11.99 5.01 15.95
C ALA A 112 -12.88 6.16 15.44
N HIS A 113 -13.63 5.93 14.35
CA HIS A 113 -14.59 6.89 13.82
C HIS A 113 -15.76 7.09 14.78
N THR A 114 -16.37 6.00 15.26
CA THR A 114 -17.50 6.05 16.19
C THR A 114 -17.14 6.74 17.50
N ILE A 115 -15.99 6.41 18.11
CA ILE A 115 -15.50 7.03 19.35
C ILE A 115 -15.30 8.54 19.16
N ARG A 116 -14.69 8.94 18.05
CA ARG A 116 -14.30 10.34 17.81
C ARG A 116 -15.49 11.21 17.42
N TYR A 117 -16.30 10.77 16.47
CA TYR A 117 -17.36 11.60 15.87
C TYR A 117 -18.74 11.34 16.48
N ARG A 118 -19.11 10.10 16.82
CA ARG A 118 -20.42 9.81 17.44
C ARG A 118 -20.40 9.98 18.96
N LEU A 119 -19.33 9.54 19.63
CA LEU A 119 -19.21 9.65 21.09
C LEU A 119 -18.49 10.94 21.54
N GLY A 120 -17.88 11.69 20.62
CA GLY A 120 -17.19 12.96 20.91
C GLY A 120 -15.89 12.82 21.70
N LEU A 121 -15.32 11.62 21.78
CA LEU A 121 -14.09 11.35 22.54
C LEU A 121 -12.87 11.52 21.61
N THR A 122 -12.28 12.71 21.61
CA THR A 122 -11.24 13.11 20.64
C THR A 122 -9.81 12.70 21.00
N GLY A 123 -9.64 11.84 22.00
CA GLY A 123 -8.33 11.29 22.39
C GLY A 123 -7.72 10.43 21.29
N THR A 124 -8.48 9.46 20.78
CA THR A 124 -8.08 8.57 19.68
C THR A 124 -7.93 9.35 18.37
N LYS A 125 -6.74 9.34 17.76
CA LYS A 125 -6.45 10.11 16.54
C LYS A 125 -6.58 9.22 15.29
N ILE A 126 -7.07 9.78 14.20
CA ILE A 126 -7.11 9.09 12.90
C ILE A 126 -5.94 9.64 12.06
N GLY A 127 -4.89 8.84 11.91
CA GLY A 127 -3.71 9.18 11.10
C GLY A 127 -3.77 8.53 9.72
N CYS A 128 -3.26 7.30 9.60
CA CYS A 128 -3.15 6.61 8.31
C CYS A 128 -4.43 5.89 7.84
N ASN A 129 -5.40 5.64 8.74
CA ASN A 129 -6.62 4.85 8.50
C ASN A 129 -6.40 3.47 7.84
N ARG A 130 -5.18 2.91 7.95
CA ARG A 130 -4.77 1.64 7.34
C ARG A 130 -3.81 0.83 8.23
N ALA A 131 -3.86 1.08 9.54
CA ALA A 131 -3.10 0.36 10.57
C ALA A 131 -1.56 0.41 10.46
N GLU A 132 -0.99 1.42 9.81
CA GLU A 132 0.46 1.57 9.70
C GLU A 132 1.09 2.44 10.80
N CYS A 133 0.38 3.44 11.31
CA CYS A 133 0.99 4.47 12.15
C CYS A 133 0.65 4.38 13.65
N GLY A 134 -0.24 3.47 14.07
CA GLY A 134 -0.62 3.31 15.49
C GLY A 134 -1.31 4.52 16.14
N ALA A 135 -1.65 5.58 15.40
CA ALA A 135 -2.23 6.80 16.00
C ALA A 135 -3.63 6.59 16.62
N CYS A 136 -4.33 5.52 16.23
CA CYS A 136 -5.66 5.17 16.72
C CYS A 136 -5.66 4.01 17.74
N THR A 137 -4.52 3.75 18.38
CA THR A 137 -4.39 2.74 19.44
C THR A 137 -4.94 3.26 20.76
#